data_AF-A0AAD4MHH5-F1
#
_entry.id   AF-A0AAD4MHH5-F1
#
_cell.length_a   1.000
_cell.length_b   1.000
_cell.length_c   1.000
_cell.angle_alpha   90.00
_cell.angle_beta   90.00
_cell.angle_gamma   90.00
#
_symmetry.space_group_name_H-M   'P 1'
#
loop_
_entity.id
_entity.type
_entity.pdbx_description
1 polymer ?
#
loop_
_entity_poly.entity_id
_entity_poly.type
_entity_poly.pdbx_seq_one_letter_code
_entity_poly.pdbx_strand_id
1 'polypeptide(L)'
;MPRGTALSQFERGQIAAMKAAGTSNKQISKETGRSMQVIRDYLKDPVGYGTHKTGGPKPKLTPRDKRALYNAASNKQIGVRELARTVTPHAHYSTVHRAIQESPNLVRRSIRKRPRMTSTHFYNRRNYLARQVYKDSKQYGNRRELEKAISKAFREMPDEILRNHADRQHERVAELLEKQGRETHY
;
A
#
# COMPACT_ATOMS: atom_id res chain seq x y z
N MET A 1 -17.28 24.17 21.70
CA MET A 1 -15.85 24.10 22.02
C MET A 1 -15.61 24.87 23.32
N PRO A 2 -14.78 24.39 24.26
CA PRO A 2 -14.43 25.16 25.44
C PRO A 2 -13.74 26.47 25.00
N ARG A 3 -14.03 27.57 25.70
CA ARG A 3 -13.45 28.89 25.35
C ARG A 3 -12.00 29.06 25.81
N GLY A 4 -11.55 28.24 26.77
CA GLY A 4 -10.21 28.31 27.36
C GLY A 4 -9.45 27.01 27.22
N THR A 5 -8.13 27.10 27.36
CA THR A 5 -7.23 25.94 27.45
C THR A 5 -7.49 25.15 28.73
N ALA A 6 -7.26 23.83 28.67
CA ALA A 6 -7.32 22.98 29.86
C ALA A 6 -6.21 23.36 30.86
N LEU A 7 -6.45 23.10 32.16
CA LEU A 7 -5.42 23.30 33.19
C LEU A 7 -4.19 22.42 32.91
N SER A 8 -3.03 23.07 32.87
CA SER A 8 -1.73 22.41 32.84
C SER A 8 -1.47 21.66 34.14
N GLN A 9 -0.51 20.73 34.13
CA GLN A 9 -0.13 19.98 35.31
C GLN A 9 0.34 20.88 36.46
N PHE A 10 1.06 21.96 36.13
CA PHE A 10 1.53 22.94 37.10
C PHE A 10 0.38 23.70 37.76
N GLU A 11 -0.58 24.20 36.97
CA GLU A 11 -1.77 24.89 37.50
C GLU A 11 -2.63 23.97 38.37
N ARG A 12 -2.77 22.69 37.98
CA ARG A 12 -3.44 21.67 38.80
C ARG A 12 -2.77 21.51 40.17
N GLY A 13 -1.42 21.48 40.18
CA GLY A 13 -0.62 21.44 41.39
C GLY A 13 -0.80 22.68 42.26
N GLN A 14 -0.73 23.87 41.68
CA GLN A 14 -0.98 25.14 42.38
C GLN A 14 -2.37 25.18 43.00
N ILE A 15 -3.41 24.86 42.23
CA ILE A 15 -4.80 24.85 42.71
C ILE A 15 -4.97 23.86 43.86
N ALA A 16 -4.38 22.66 43.75
CA ALA A 16 -4.44 21.66 44.81
C ALA A 16 -3.75 22.13 46.10
N ALA A 17 -2.53 22.70 45.99
CA ALA A 17 -1.78 23.22 47.13
C ALA A 17 -2.49 24.40 47.80
N MET A 18 -2.97 25.36 47.01
CA MET A 18 -3.72 26.51 47.50
C MET A 18 -5.03 26.08 48.18
N LYS A 19 -5.70 25.07 47.62
CA LYS A 19 -6.94 24.56 48.21
C LYS A 19 -6.68 23.83 49.53
N ALA A 20 -5.60 23.07 49.62
CA ALA A 20 -5.16 22.44 50.88
C ALA A 20 -4.80 23.49 51.95
N ALA A 21 -4.27 24.65 51.56
CA ALA A 21 -4.02 25.79 52.43
C ALA A 21 -5.29 26.57 52.85
N GLY A 22 -6.49 26.10 52.48
CA GLY A 22 -7.76 26.71 52.88
C GLY A 22 -8.19 27.95 52.11
N THR A 23 -7.46 28.33 51.04
CA THR A 23 -7.84 29.51 50.25
C THR A 23 -9.17 29.32 49.51
N SER A 24 -9.92 30.42 49.35
CA SER A 24 -11.20 30.40 48.65
C SER A 24 -10.99 30.24 47.14
N ASN A 25 -11.93 29.59 46.44
CA ASN A 25 -11.83 29.41 44.98
C ASN A 25 -11.78 30.76 44.22
N LYS A 26 -12.37 31.82 44.79
CA LYS A 26 -12.29 33.18 44.24
C LYS A 26 -10.87 33.74 44.31
N GLN A 27 -10.17 33.49 45.40
CA GLN A 27 -8.78 33.91 45.57
C GLN A 27 -7.84 33.09 44.68
N ILE A 28 -8.02 31.76 44.64
CA ILE A 28 -7.31 30.87 43.71
C ILE A 28 -7.49 31.35 42.26
N SER A 29 -8.69 31.75 41.87
CA SER A 29 -8.99 32.28 40.54
C SER A 29 -8.20 33.55 40.20
N LYS A 30 -8.04 34.46 41.16
CA LYS A 30 -7.24 35.68 40.97
C LYS A 30 -5.75 35.37 40.84
N GLU A 31 -5.23 34.47 41.67
CA GLU A 31 -3.80 34.14 41.68
C GLU A 31 -3.37 33.26 40.50
N THR A 32 -4.20 32.31 40.10
CA THR A 32 -3.94 31.43 38.94
C THR A 32 -4.39 32.03 37.61
N GLY A 33 -5.16 33.13 37.61
CA GLY A 33 -5.75 33.73 36.42
C GLY A 33 -6.80 32.86 35.71
N ARG A 34 -7.26 31.78 36.35
CA ARG A 34 -8.22 30.81 35.77
C ARG A 34 -9.64 31.06 36.28
N SER A 35 -10.62 30.72 35.45
CA SER A 35 -12.04 30.85 35.83
C SER A 35 -12.38 30.03 37.07
N MET A 36 -13.15 30.62 37.99
CA MET A 36 -13.67 29.94 39.17
C MET A 36 -14.41 28.63 38.83
N GLN A 37 -15.08 28.57 37.67
CA GLN A 37 -15.79 27.37 37.23
C GLN A 37 -14.82 26.23 36.93
N VAL A 38 -13.73 26.52 36.21
CA VAL A 38 -12.70 25.52 35.87
C VAL A 38 -12.01 24.98 37.13
N ILE A 39 -11.74 25.85 38.11
CA ILE A 39 -11.20 25.47 39.42
C ILE A 39 -12.18 24.55 40.15
N ARG A 40 -13.46 24.91 40.18
CA ARG A 40 -14.52 24.10 40.80
C ARG A 40 -14.62 22.72 40.14
N ASP A 41 -14.63 22.68 38.81
CA ASP A 41 -14.74 21.43 38.04
C ASP A 41 -13.53 20.52 38.26
N TYR A 42 -12.31 21.09 38.31
CA TYR A 42 -11.10 20.35 38.67
C TYR A 42 -11.13 19.82 40.10
N LEU A 43 -11.51 20.65 41.08
CA LEU A 43 -11.56 20.22 42.48
C LEU A 43 -12.64 19.17 42.75
N LYS A 44 -13.69 19.11 41.93
CA LYS A 44 -14.74 18.09 42.01
C LYS A 44 -14.24 16.70 41.60
N ASP A 45 -13.39 16.63 40.58
CA ASP A 45 -12.76 15.40 40.10
C ASP A 45 -11.33 15.67 39.59
N PRO A 46 -10.34 15.72 40.51
CA PRO A 46 -8.96 16.06 40.13
C PRO A 46 -8.32 15.01 39.22
N VAL A 47 -8.70 13.73 39.41
CA VAL A 47 -8.13 12.59 38.68
C VAL A 47 -8.70 12.52 37.27
N GLY A 48 -10.03 12.70 37.12
CA GLY A 48 -10.71 12.65 35.83
C GLY A 48 -10.63 13.94 35.00
N TYR A 49 -10.09 15.04 35.55
CA TYR A 49 -10.05 16.32 34.84
C TYR A 49 -9.29 16.26 33.50
N GLY A 50 -10.01 16.62 32.44
CA GLY A 50 -9.47 16.67 31.07
C GLY A 50 -9.30 15.31 30.40
N THR A 51 -9.76 14.22 31.03
CA THR A 51 -9.71 12.86 30.44
C THR A 51 -10.85 12.61 29.45
N HIS A 52 -11.96 13.33 29.60
CA HIS A 52 -13.10 13.24 28.69
C HIS A 52 -12.74 13.74 27.29
N LYS A 53 -12.60 12.78 26.37
CA LYS A 53 -12.47 13.07 24.94
C LYS A 53 -13.86 13.18 24.33
N THR A 54 -14.20 14.35 23.80
CA THR A 54 -15.31 14.46 22.87
C THR A 54 -14.95 13.68 21.61
N GLY A 55 -15.73 12.66 21.28
CA GLY A 55 -15.54 11.90 20.05
C GLY A 55 -15.53 12.80 18.82
N GLY A 56 -14.84 12.36 17.76
CA GLY A 56 -14.85 13.06 16.49
C GLY A 56 -16.20 12.94 15.75
N PRO A 57 -16.37 13.68 14.64
CA PRO A 57 -17.53 13.54 13.77
C PRO A 57 -17.69 12.09 13.29
N LYS A 58 -18.94 11.67 13.10
CA LYS A 58 -19.25 10.35 12.54
C LYS A 58 -18.59 10.23 11.16
N PRO A 59 -17.94 9.09 10.84
CA PRO A 59 -17.36 8.87 9.52
C PRO A 59 -18.43 8.94 8.43
N LYS A 60 -18.08 9.46 7.26
CA LYS A 60 -18.98 9.51 6.09
C LYS A 60 -19.33 8.11 5.56
N LEU A 61 -18.45 7.15 5.74
CA LEU A 61 -18.66 5.76 5.32
C LEU A 61 -19.06 4.91 6.51
N THR A 62 -20.22 4.26 6.40
CA THR A 62 -20.65 3.28 7.39
C THR A 62 -19.84 1.98 7.27
N PRO A 63 -19.84 1.11 8.31
CA PRO A 63 -19.22 -0.21 8.19
C PRO A 63 -19.78 -1.06 7.04
N ARG A 64 -21.07 -0.88 6.70
CA ARG A 64 -21.71 -1.55 5.57
C ARG A 64 -21.16 -1.05 4.24
N ASP A 65 -20.99 0.27 4.10
CA ASP A 65 -20.41 0.88 2.91
C ASP A 65 -18.98 0.40 2.68
N LYS A 66 -18.18 0.31 3.75
CA LYS A 66 -16.81 -0.22 3.67
C LYS A 66 -16.79 -1.65 3.16
N ARG A 67 -17.66 -2.53 3.67
CA ARG A 67 -17.76 -3.93 3.19
C ARG A 67 -18.17 -4.00 1.72
N ALA A 68 -19.17 -3.20 1.31
CA ALA A 68 -19.60 -3.15 -0.07
C ALA A 68 -18.48 -2.66 -1.01
N LEU A 69 -17.72 -1.65 -0.59
CA LEU A 69 -16.55 -1.14 -1.30
C LEU A 69 -15.47 -2.22 -1.44
N TYR A 70 -15.16 -2.94 -0.37
CA TYR A 70 -14.13 -3.98 -0.38
C TYR A 70 -14.51 -5.14 -1.30
N ASN A 71 -15.78 -5.57 -1.26
CA ASN A 71 -16.28 -6.61 -2.15
C ASN A 71 -16.25 -6.18 -3.63
N ALA A 72 -16.66 -4.94 -3.93
CA ALA A 72 -16.65 -4.42 -5.28
C ALA A 72 -15.22 -4.24 -5.82
N ALA A 73 -14.30 -3.73 -4.99
CA ALA A 73 -12.89 -3.55 -5.36
C ALA A 73 -12.12 -4.87 -5.51
N SER A 74 -12.49 -5.91 -4.74
CA SER A 74 -11.87 -7.23 -4.85
C SER A 74 -12.31 -7.98 -6.10
N ASN A 75 -13.60 -7.90 -6.45
CA ASN A 75 -14.19 -8.74 -7.49
C ASN A 75 -14.20 -8.10 -8.87
N LYS A 76 -14.04 -6.78 -8.98
CA LYS A 76 -14.16 -6.04 -10.25
C LYS A 76 -12.94 -5.16 -10.51
N GLN A 77 -12.52 -5.07 -11.77
CA GLN A 77 -11.47 -4.14 -12.22
C GLN A 77 -12.05 -2.74 -12.44
N ILE A 78 -12.52 -2.11 -11.37
CA ILE A 78 -13.19 -0.81 -11.41
C ILE A 78 -12.33 0.27 -10.75
N GLY A 79 -12.34 1.47 -11.34
CA GLY A 79 -11.62 2.62 -10.81
C GLY A 79 -12.31 3.23 -9.57
N VAL A 80 -11.55 3.91 -8.72
CA VAL A 80 -12.05 4.48 -7.45
C VAL A 80 -13.18 5.50 -7.67
N ARG A 81 -13.12 6.30 -8.73
CA ARG A 81 -14.18 7.27 -9.07
C ARG A 81 -15.49 6.56 -9.43
N GLU A 82 -15.40 5.44 -10.13
CA GLU A 82 -16.56 4.65 -10.52
C GLU A 82 -17.13 3.89 -9.31
N LEU A 83 -16.29 3.39 -8.40
CA LEU A 83 -16.72 2.86 -7.11
C LEU A 83 -17.48 3.91 -6.28
N ALA A 84 -16.98 5.14 -6.24
CA ALA A 84 -17.67 6.23 -5.56
C ALA A 84 -19.04 6.52 -6.18
N ARG A 85 -19.16 6.48 -7.51
CA ARG A 85 -20.45 6.68 -8.20
C ARG A 85 -21.45 5.54 -8.03
N THR A 86 -20.97 4.30 -7.93
CA THR A 86 -21.83 3.09 -7.97
C THR A 86 -22.16 2.55 -6.58
N VAL A 87 -21.17 2.50 -5.67
CA VAL A 87 -21.31 1.85 -4.37
C VAL A 87 -21.66 2.86 -3.27
N THR A 88 -21.00 4.03 -3.28
CA THR A 88 -21.17 5.04 -2.22
C THR A 88 -21.33 6.45 -2.78
N PRO A 89 -22.46 6.77 -3.46
CA PRO A 89 -22.65 8.06 -4.14
C PRO A 89 -22.64 9.27 -3.19
N HIS A 90 -22.91 9.05 -1.91
CA HIS A 90 -22.90 10.08 -0.87
C HIS A 90 -21.48 10.46 -0.39
N ALA A 91 -20.47 9.67 -0.72
CA ALA A 91 -19.09 9.88 -0.29
C ALA A 91 -18.22 10.36 -1.47
N HIS A 92 -17.37 11.34 -1.20
CA HIS A 92 -16.42 11.83 -2.18
C HIS A 92 -15.36 10.75 -2.51
N TYR A 93 -14.87 10.72 -3.76
CA TYR A 93 -13.93 9.69 -4.23
C TYR A 93 -12.66 9.59 -3.37
N SER A 94 -12.18 10.70 -2.79
CA SER A 94 -11.00 10.70 -1.91
C SER A 94 -11.25 9.92 -0.61
N THR A 95 -12.49 9.97 -0.10
CA THR A 95 -12.88 9.22 1.11
C THR A 95 -12.94 7.73 0.80
N VAL A 96 -13.45 7.37 -0.38
CA VAL A 96 -13.44 5.99 -0.90
C VAL A 96 -12.01 5.50 -1.10
N HIS A 97 -11.14 6.31 -1.72
CA HIS A 97 -9.73 5.98 -1.92
C HIS A 97 -9.03 5.67 -0.60
N ARG A 98 -9.19 6.54 0.40
CA ARG A 98 -8.60 6.35 1.73
C ARG A 98 -9.12 5.07 2.39
N ALA A 99 -10.43 4.82 2.32
CA ALA A 99 -11.02 3.62 2.91
C ALA A 99 -10.49 2.32 2.28
N ILE A 100 -10.18 2.31 0.98
CA ILE A 100 -9.56 1.18 0.29
C ILE A 100 -8.11 1.01 0.73
N GLN A 101 -7.33 2.09 0.85
CA GLN A 101 -5.94 2.04 1.33
C GLN A 101 -5.84 1.58 2.80
N GLU A 102 -6.79 1.96 3.64
CA GLU A 102 -6.89 1.53 5.04
C GLU A 102 -7.36 0.06 5.19
N SER A 103 -7.80 -0.58 4.11
CA SER A 103 -8.39 -1.91 4.22
C SER A 103 -7.31 -2.95 4.53
N PRO A 104 -7.53 -3.85 5.51
CA PRO A 104 -6.56 -4.89 5.85
C PRO A 104 -6.48 -6.01 4.79
N ASN A 105 -7.52 -6.14 3.96
CA ASN A 105 -7.71 -7.30 3.07
C ASN A 105 -7.30 -7.02 1.62
N LEU A 106 -7.11 -5.75 1.23
CA LEU A 106 -6.72 -5.40 -0.14
C LEU A 106 -5.29 -4.88 -0.17
N VAL A 107 -4.44 -5.55 -0.94
CA VAL A 107 -3.08 -5.10 -1.20
C VAL A 107 -3.01 -4.58 -2.63
N ARG A 108 -2.58 -3.32 -2.78
CA ARG A 108 -2.28 -2.78 -4.10
C ARG A 108 -1.10 -3.53 -4.70
N ARG A 109 -1.35 -4.28 -5.78
CA ARG A 109 -0.29 -4.93 -6.57
C ARG A 109 -0.39 -4.46 -8.01
N SER A 110 0.74 -4.11 -8.60
CA SER A 110 0.85 -3.96 -10.05
C SER A 110 0.97 -5.36 -10.67
N ILE A 111 0.24 -5.60 -11.75
CA ILE A 111 0.41 -6.81 -12.54
C ILE A 111 1.84 -6.79 -13.10
N ARG A 112 2.62 -7.85 -12.83
CA ARG A 112 3.93 -8.04 -13.47
C ARG A 112 3.71 -8.07 -14.98
N LYS A 113 4.25 -7.09 -15.69
CA LYS A 113 4.15 -7.04 -17.15
C LYS A 113 4.93 -8.21 -17.72
N ARG A 114 4.37 -8.89 -18.72
CA ARG A 114 5.11 -9.88 -19.50
C ARG A 114 6.34 -9.17 -20.10
N PRO A 115 7.56 -9.69 -19.91
CA PRO A 115 8.74 -9.12 -20.55
C PRO A 115 8.53 -9.04 -22.05
N ARG A 116 8.95 -7.93 -22.66
CA ARG A 116 8.80 -7.73 -24.10
C ARG A 116 9.76 -8.67 -24.85
N MET A 117 9.24 -9.42 -25.82
CA MET A 117 10.09 -10.17 -26.75
C MET A 117 10.77 -9.19 -27.70
N THR A 118 12.09 -9.04 -27.59
CA THR A 118 12.91 -8.20 -28.47
C THR A 118 13.23 -8.93 -29.78
N SER A 119 13.69 -8.19 -30.78
CA SER A 119 14.16 -8.75 -32.06
C SER A 119 15.30 -9.75 -31.87
N THR A 120 16.21 -9.50 -30.91
CA THR A 120 17.29 -10.41 -30.54
C THR A 120 16.78 -11.76 -30.03
N HIS A 121 15.73 -11.76 -29.20
CA HIS A 121 15.11 -13.01 -28.73
C HIS A 121 14.50 -13.82 -29.88
N PHE A 122 13.85 -13.14 -30.82
CA PHE A 122 13.31 -13.78 -32.02
C PHE A 122 14.43 -14.39 -32.88
N TYR A 123 15.51 -13.64 -33.09
CA TYR A 123 16.68 -14.09 -33.86
C TYR A 123 17.35 -15.32 -33.23
N ASN A 124 17.61 -15.30 -31.93
CA ASN A 124 18.26 -16.41 -31.23
C ASN A 124 17.40 -17.69 -31.26
N ARG A 125 16.09 -17.56 -31.01
CA ARG A 125 15.16 -18.70 -31.09
C ARG A 125 15.08 -19.25 -32.51
N ARG A 126 14.98 -18.38 -33.53
CA ARG A 126 14.96 -18.79 -34.95
C ARG A 126 16.24 -19.53 -35.33
N ASN A 127 17.40 -19.03 -34.92
CA ASN A 127 18.69 -19.66 -35.24
C ASN A 127 18.89 -20.99 -34.52
N TYR A 128 18.50 -21.09 -33.26
CA TYR A 128 18.52 -22.36 -32.54
C TYR A 128 17.65 -23.40 -33.24
N LEU A 129 16.41 -23.04 -33.57
CA LEU A 129 15.50 -23.93 -34.29
C LEU A 129 16.07 -24.35 -35.64
N ALA A 130 16.61 -23.41 -36.43
CA ALA A 130 17.20 -23.70 -37.72
C ALA A 130 18.37 -24.71 -37.59
N ARG A 131 19.27 -24.51 -36.61
CA ARG A 131 20.39 -25.42 -36.36
C ARG A 131 19.94 -26.82 -35.95
N GLN A 132 18.89 -26.93 -35.14
CA GLN A 132 18.37 -28.24 -34.70
C GLN A 132 17.58 -28.96 -35.79
N VAL A 133 16.74 -28.23 -36.53
CA VAL A 133 15.86 -28.81 -37.57
C VAL A 133 16.66 -29.28 -38.78
N TYR A 134 17.70 -28.55 -39.18
CA TYR A 134 18.57 -28.86 -40.31
C TYR A 134 19.90 -29.51 -39.90
N LYS A 135 19.99 -30.03 -38.67
CA LYS A 135 21.17 -30.74 -38.19
C LYS A 135 21.50 -31.92 -39.12
N ASP A 136 22.79 -32.21 -39.30
CA ASP A 136 23.28 -33.31 -40.14
C ASP A 136 22.80 -33.22 -41.59
N SER A 137 22.60 -31.99 -42.09
CA SER A 137 22.12 -31.69 -43.45
C SER A 137 20.73 -32.29 -43.77
N LYS A 138 19.90 -32.49 -42.75
CA LYS A 138 18.56 -33.07 -42.90
C LYS A 138 17.66 -32.18 -43.77
N GLN A 139 17.05 -32.78 -44.80
CA GLN A 139 16.07 -32.14 -45.66
C GLN A 139 14.67 -32.72 -45.42
N TYR A 140 13.64 -31.96 -45.79
CA TYR A 140 12.24 -32.34 -45.60
C TYR A 140 11.53 -32.31 -46.95
N GLY A 141 10.91 -33.43 -47.33
CA GLY A 141 10.22 -33.56 -48.62
C GLY A 141 8.87 -32.85 -48.66
N ASN A 142 8.28 -32.56 -47.49
CA ASN A 142 7.02 -31.85 -47.40
C ASN A 142 6.96 -30.87 -46.22
N ARG A 143 6.08 -29.88 -46.34
CA ARG A 143 5.87 -28.84 -45.33
C ARG A 143 5.40 -29.40 -43.99
N ARG A 144 4.56 -30.45 -44.00
CA ARG A 144 3.99 -31.04 -42.77
C ARG A 144 5.08 -31.68 -41.89
N GLU A 145 6.05 -32.35 -42.50
CA GLU A 145 7.19 -32.93 -41.81
C GLU A 145 8.10 -31.85 -41.22
N LEU A 146 8.34 -30.78 -41.98
CA LEU A 146 9.09 -29.62 -41.48
C LEU A 146 8.38 -28.97 -40.28
N GLU A 147 7.07 -28.75 -40.36
CA GLU A 147 6.27 -28.20 -39.25
C GLU A 147 6.32 -29.10 -38.01
N LYS A 148 6.23 -30.43 -38.18
CA LYS A 148 6.39 -31.39 -37.09
C LYS A 148 7.79 -31.33 -36.47
N ALA A 149 8.83 -31.25 -37.29
CA ALA A 149 10.21 -31.16 -36.84
C ALA A 149 10.49 -29.86 -36.08
N ILE A 150 10.00 -28.71 -36.57
CA ILE A 150 10.08 -27.42 -35.87
C ILE A 150 9.34 -27.50 -34.53
N SER A 151 8.14 -28.06 -34.51
CA SER A 151 7.35 -28.21 -33.27
C SER A 151 8.05 -29.10 -32.24
N LYS A 152 8.70 -30.18 -32.70
CA LYS A 152 9.51 -31.07 -31.86
C LYS A 152 10.74 -30.33 -31.30
N ALA A 153 11.52 -29.69 -32.18
CA ALA A 153 12.72 -28.94 -31.79
C ALA A 153 12.40 -27.76 -30.85
N PHE A 154 11.22 -27.16 -30.98
CA PHE A 154 10.76 -26.11 -30.07
C PHE A 154 10.42 -26.66 -28.67
N ARG A 155 9.80 -27.84 -28.59
CA ARG A 155 9.51 -28.49 -27.30
C ARG A 155 10.78 -28.98 -26.58
N GLU A 156 11.80 -29.36 -27.34
CA GLU A 156 13.11 -29.81 -26.84
C GLU A 156 14.08 -28.63 -26.63
N MET A 157 13.64 -27.39 -26.83
CA MET A 157 14.49 -26.20 -26.65
C MET A 157 14.77 -25.98 -25.16
N PRO A 158 16.04 -25.82 -24.75
CA PRO A 158 16.39 -25.51 -23.37
C PRO A 158 15.68 -24.24 -22.89
N ASP A 159 15.19 -24.30 -21.65
CA ASP A 159 14.53 -23.17 -21.00
C ASP A 159 15.43 -21.93 -20.96
N GLU A 160 16.75 -22.07 -20.97
CA GLU A 160 17.68 -20.94 -21.01
C GLU A 160 17.53 -20.06 -22.26
N ILE A 161 17.14 -20.65 -23.39
CA ILE A 161 16.88 -19.95 -24.66
C ILE A 161 15.45 -19.38 -24.67
N LEU A 162 14.55 -20.00 -23.90
CA LEU A 162 13.15 -19.59 -23.75
C LEU A 162 12.97 -18.50 -22.67
N ARG A 163 13.80 -18.49 -21.63
CA ARG A 163 13.74 -17.58 -20.48
C ARG A 163 13.93 -16.15 -20.95
N ASN A 164 12.99 -15.31 -20.54
CA ASN A 164 13.04 -13.89 -20.84
C ASN A 164 14.19 -13.28 -20.04
N HIS A 165 14.93 -12.36 -20.68
CA HIS A 165 16.00 -11.58 -20.06
C HIS A 165 15.62 -10.90 -18.73
N ALA A 166 14.33 -10.66 -18.48
CA ALA A 166 13.84 -10.11 -17.23
C ALA A 166 14.10 -10.99 -16.00
N ASP A 167 14.12 -12.32 -16.13
CA ASP A 167 14.39 -13.21 -14.99
C ASP A 167 15.89 -13.21 -14.64
N ARG A 168 16.76 -13.01 -15.65
CA ARG A 168 18.23 -12.91 -15.49
C ARG A 168 18.72 -11.53 -15.07
N GLN A 169 17.88 -10.50 -15.02
CA GLN A 169 18.30 -9.16 -14.56
C GLN A 169 18.79 -9.19 -13.11
N HIS A 170 18.14 -9.99 -12.25
CA HIS A 170 18.55 -10.14 -10.86
C HIS A 170 19.90 -10.87 -10.72
N GLU A 171 20.09 -11.95 -11.50
CA GLU A 171 21.34 -12.71 -11.55
C GLU A 171 22.48 -11.86 -12.14
N ARG A 172 22.21 -11.02 -13.14
CA ARG A 172 23.18 -10.09 -13.72
C ARG A 172 23.61 -9.00 -12.77
N VAL A 173 22.68 -8.40 -12.03
CA VAL A 173 23.00 -7.42 -10.99
C VAL A 173 23.83 -8.07 -9.88
N ALA A 174 23.49 -9.30 -9.48
CA ALA A 174 24.29 -10.07 -8.54
C ALA A 174 25.70 -10.36 -9.08
N GLU A 175 25.84 -10.80 -10.33
CA GLU A 175 27.12 -11.09 -10.97
C GLU A 175 27.99 -9.83 -11.15
N LEU A 176 27.37 -8.67 -11.41
CA LEU A 176 28.06 -7.37 -11.52
C LEU A 176 28.58 -6.88 -10.17
N LEU A 177 27.80 -7.10 -9.10
CA LEU A 177 28.19 -6.81 -7.72
C LEU A 177 29.33 -7.74 -7.26
N GLU A 178 29.24 -9.03 -7.58
CA GLU A 178 30.29 -10.02 -7.26
C GLU A 178 31.58 -9.77 -8.04
N LYS A 179 31.49 -9.40 -9.33
CA LYS A 179 32.66 -9.14 -10.20
C LYS A 179 33.24 -7.74 -10.05
N GLN A 180 32.73 -6.92 -9.13
CA GLN A 180 33.18 -5.54 -8.89
C GLN A 180 33.34 -4.71 -10.18
N GLY A 181 32.37 -4.85 -11.10
CA GLY A 181 32.38 -4.10 -12.36
C GLY A 181 33.32 -4.62 -13.46
N ARG A 182 33.89 -5.83 -13.33
CA ARG A 182 34.58 -6.52 -14.44
C ARG A 182 33.58 -7.14 -15.43
N GLU A 183 34.05 -7.53 -16.61
CA GLU A 183 33.22 -8.06 -17.70
C GLU A 183 32.30 -9.21 -17.24
N THR A 184 31.00 -9.03 -17.50
CA THR A 184 29.96 -10.04 -17.32
C THR A 184 29.76 -10.84 -18.60
N HIS A 185 29.39 -12.12 -18.49
CA HIS A 185 29.05 -12.93 -19.68
C HIS A 185 27.69 -12.48 -20.21
N TYR A 186 27.69 -11.84 -21.40
CA TYR A 186 26.50 -11.29 -22.04
C TYR A 186 25.57 -12.34 -22.66
#